data_AF-A0A7W1TPI3-F1
#
_entry.id   AF-A0A7W1TPI3-F1
#
_cell.length_a   1.000
_cell.length_b   1.000
_cell.length_c   1.000
_cell.angle_alpha   90.00
_cell.angle_beta   90.00
_cell.angle_gamma   90.00
#
_symmetry.space_group_name_H-M   'P 1'
#
loop_
_entity.id
_entity.type
_entity.pdbx_description
1 polymer ?
#
loop_
_entity_poly.entity_id
_entity_poly.type
_entity_poly.pdbx_seq_one_letter_code
_entity_poly.pdbx_strand_id
1 'polypeptide(L)'
;MLSLPALLPLVTALLALPFAALVVARWRTKHRPYLLLWATGIATFGLGAAAEAIFQLIGWHALLFRVYYLCGAILTAAWLGQGTIQLLGKRPWSQIGLVGLSVLSLYGAFEVGRAELQPAFMSDRIGVVQGLNGTSAGEALRLAGTAVAPSPVAVGDVWARALADKAGVTTAPSTEPERLDQGLRRNGVAVGTQQMLDALGIATPPSSVAGTPLFIVRGDTVIGVASLLPARELNGSAILRTTSNARSITPIFNVYGTLGLAGGAIYSAWIFLRKRALYDRMIGNILIATGALAPALGGTLSKAGFPYAVEVSNLLGIVVIFAGFVQATRTDSPTAAVRPASGTTTAVKSKYRASTRRELGRGRVTGLRLVVSGLAVVFVVVVLLAFLATTGEITLR
;
A
#
# COMPACT_ATOMS: atom_id res chain seq x y z
N MET A 1 -1.56 -1.14 26.52
CA MET A 1 -0.43 -1.01 25.59
C MET A 1 -0.98 -0.98 24.16
N LEU A 2 -0.45 -0.13 23.28
CA LEU A 2 -0.83 -0.11 21.86
C LEU A 2 -0.42 -1.44 21.21
N SER A 3 -1.31 -2.06 20.44
CA SER A 3 -1.00 -3.26 19.67
C SER A 3 -0.07 -2.92 18.50
N LEU A 4 0.80 -3.85 18.10
CA LEU A 4 1.72 -3.66 16.96
C LEU A 4 0.99 -3.20 15.67
N PRO A 5 -0.20 -3.74 15.31
CA PRO A 5 -0.96 -3.30 14.14
C PRO A 5 -1.45 -1.86 14.25
N ALA A 6 -1.70 -1.34 15.45
CA ALA A 6 -2.04 0.07 15.65
C ALA A 6 -0.80 0.98 15.65
N LEU A 7 0.32 0.47 16.18
CA LEU A 7 1.55 1.24 16.35
C LEU A 7 2.22 1.58 15.01
N LEU A 8 2.35 0.62 14.10
CA LEU A 8 3.01 0.80 12.80
C LEU A 8 2.37 1.92 11.93
N PRO A 9 1.06 1.91 11.64
CA PRO A 9 0.41 2.97 10.88
C PRO A 9 0.38 4.30 11.66
N LEU A 10 0.31 4.27 13.00
CA LEU A 10 0.38 5.48 13.82
C LEU A 10 1.74 6.18 13.66
N VAL A 11 2.84 5.44 13.81
CA VAL A 11 4.19 5.99 13.61
C VAL A 11 4.36 6.45 12.16
N THR A 12 3.84 5.70 11.19
CA THR A 12 3.86 6.10 9.77
C THR A 12 3.17 7.46 9.56
N ALA A 13 1.98 7.66 10.15
CA ALA A 13 1.27 8.93 10.09
C ALA A 13 2.04 10.07 10.78
N LEU A 14 2.60 9.81 11.96
CA LEU A 14 3.40 10.76 12.73
C LEU A 14 4.71 11.15 12.04
N LEU A 15 5.22 10.35 11.10
CA LEU A 15 6.36 10.71 10.27
C LEU A 15 5.92 11.42 8.98
N ALA A 16 4.88 10.90 8.32
CA ALA A 16 4.42 11.42 7.04
C ALA A 16 3.82 12.83 7.15
N LEU A 17 2.96 13.10 8.14
CA LEU A 17 2.27 14.40 8.24
C LEU A 17 3.23 15.56 8.55
N PRO A 18 4.18 15.45 9.51
CA PRO A 18 5.20 16.47 9.68
C PRO A 18 6.11 16.60 8.47
N PHE A 19 6.47 15.49 7.80
CA PHE A 19 7.24 15.56 6.57
C PHE A 19 6.49 16.35 5.48
N ALA A 20 5.20 16.10 5.26
CA ALA A 20 4.37 16.90 4.35
C ALA A 20 4.41 18.39 4.72
N ALA A 21 4.26 18.72 6.01
CA ALA A 21 4.31 20.10 6.50
C ALA A 21 5.68 20.76 6.22
N LEU A 22 6.79 20.04 6.37
CA LEU A 22 8.13 20.53 6.01
C LEU A 22 8.25 20.83 4.51
N VAL A 23 7.67 19.98 3.65
CA VAL A 23 7.66 20.22 2.20
C VAL A 23 6.78 21.42 1.85
N VAL A 24 5.64 21.62 2.52
CA VAL A 24 4.80 22.84 2.38
C VAL A 24 5.57 24.09 2.82
N ALA A 25 6.29 24.04 3.95
CA ALA A 25 7.12 25.16 4.41
C ALA A 25 8.20 25.51 3.38
N ARG A 26 8.82 24.50 2.74
CA ARG A 26 9.75 24.71 1.63
C ARG A 26 9.05 25.30 0.39
N TRP A 27 7.82 24.89 0.10
CA TRP A 27 7.05 25.49 -0.99
C TRP A 27 6.76 26.98 -0.73
N ARG A 28 6.39 27.36 0.49
CA ARG A 28 6.12 28.76 0.85
C ARG A 28 7.31 29.69 0.62
N THR A 29 8.54 29.16 0.63
CA THR A 29 9.76 29.95 0.37
C THR A 29 10.21 29.89 -1.10
N LYS A 30 10.05 28.74 -1.78
CA LYS A 30 10.55 28.55 -3.15
C LYS A 30 9.49 28.73 -4.25
N HIS A 31 8.20 28.72 -3.90
CA HIS A 31 7.04 28.83 -4.79
C HIS A 31 7.08 27.89 -6.01
N ARG A 32 7.68 26.71 -5.87
CA ARG A 32 7.75 25.72 -6.96
C ARG A 32 6.56 24.76 -6.92
N PRO A 33 5.74 24.66 -7.97
CA PRO A 33 4.47 23.92 -7.93
C PRO A 33 4.64 22.43 -7.60
N TYR A 34 5.73 21.79 -8.05
CA TYR A 34 6.01 20.39 -7.74
C TYR A 34 6.14 20.10 -6.23
N LEU A 35 6.55 21.08 -5.42
CA LEU A 35 6.65 20.90 -3.97
C LEU A 35 5.28 20.75 -3.31
N LEU A 36 4.27 21.52 -3.77
CA LEU A 36 2.90 21.33 -3.29
C LEU A 36 2.37 19.95 -3.66
N LEU A 37 2.58 19.52 -4.90
CA LEU A 37 2.08 18.24 -5.39
C LEU A 37 2.70 17.08 -4.61
N TRP A 38 4.01 17.13 -4.35
CA TRP A 38 4.67 16.16 -3.46
C TRP A 38 4.13 16.23 -2.04
N ALA A 39 3.95 17.42 -1.47
CA ALA A 39 3.37 17.56 -0.14
C ALA A 39 1.95 16.99 -0.05
N THR A 40 1.11 17.19 -1.07
CA THR A 40 -0.23 16.61 -1.18
C THR A 40 -0.16 15.09 -1.14
N GLY A 41 0.72 14.48 -1.94
CA GLY A 41 0.89 13.02 -1.95
C GLY A 41 1.39 12.45 -0.61
N ILE A 42 2.33 13.13 0.06
CA ILE A 42 2.80 12.73 1.40
C ILE A 42 1.69 12.92 2.44
N ALA A 43 0.91 14.00 2.36
CA ALA A 43 -0.19 14.26 3.27
C ALA A 43 -1.30 13.22 3.14
N THR A 44 -1.70 12.85 1.91
CA THR A 44 -2.67 11.77 1.70
C THR A 44 -2.14 10.43 2.20
N PHE A 45 -0.83 10.16 2.07
CA PHE A 45 -0.24 8.96 2.65
C PHE A 45 -0.37 8.94 4.17
N GLY A 46 -0.03 10.06 4.82
CA GLY A 46 -0.16 10.22 6.27
C GLY A 46 -1.61 10.13 6.77
N LEU A 47 -2.57 10.69 6.03
CA LEU A 47 -4.00 10.57 6.35
C LEU A 47 -4.52 9.14 6.20
N GLY A 48 -4.06 8.41 5.18
CA GLY A 48 -4.38 7.00 5.02
C GLY A 48 -3.85 6.16 6.19
N ALA A 49 -2.59 6.36 6.57
CA ALA A 49 -1.97 5.71 7.72
C ALA A 49 -2.65 6.11 9.05
N ALA A 50 -3.07 7.37 9.21
CA ALA A 50 -3.81 7.79 10.40
C ALA A 50 -5.18 7.10 10.49
N ALA A 51 -5.91 7.01 9.37
CA ALA A 51 -7.19 6.31 9.33
C ALA A 51 -7.04 4.82 9.66
N GLU A 52 -5.98 4.18 9.18
CA GLU A 52 -5.63 2.80 9.53
C GLU A 52 -5.31 2.65 11.02
N ALA A 53 -4.49 3.53 11.59
CA ALA A 53 -4.17 3.51 13.02
C ALA A 53 -5.43 3.66 13.89
N ILE A 54 -6.34 4.57 13.54
CA ILE A 54 -7.59 4.77 14.27
C ILE A 54 -8.49 3.54 14.13
N PHE A 55 -8.57 2.94 12.93
CA PHE A 55 -9.31 1.69 12.70
C PHE A 55 -8.82 0.56 13.62
N GLN A 56 -7.52 0.44 13.84
CA GLN A 56 -6.95 -0.58 14.74
C GLN A 56 -7.31 -0.34 16.21
N LEU A 57 -7.68 0.88 16.58
CA LEU A 57 -8.05 1.26 17.95
C LEU A 57 -9.54 1.13 18.22
N ILE A 58 -10.39 1.58 17.29
CA ILE A 58 -11.83 1.66 17.49
C ILE A 58 -12.63 0.65 16.67
N GLY A 59 -11.96 -0.10 15.79
CA GLY A 59 -12.59 -1.05 14.88
C GLY A 59 -13.23 -0.39 13.66
N TRP A 60 -14.18 -1.11 13.05
CA TRP A 60 -14.78 -0.73 11.78
C TRP A 60 -15.59 0.58 11.87
N HIS A 61 -15.28 1.50 10.96
CA HIS A 61 -16.10 2.67 10.69
C HIS A 61 -16.03 3.03 9.21
N ALA A 62 -17.19 3.20 8.56
CA ALA A 62 -17.27 3.41 7.11
C ALA A 62 -16.47 4.64 6.64
N LEU A 63 -16.46 5.73 7.42
CA LEU A 63 -15.68 6.92 7.09
C LEU A 63 -14.17 6.66 7.13
N LEU A 64 -13.68 5.90 8.12
CA LEU A 64 -12.26 5.58 8.23
C LEU A 64 -11.80 4.76 7.05
N PHE A 65 -12.59 3.76 6.65
CA PHE A 65 -12.32 2.99 5.45
C PHE A 65 -12.27 3.87 4.20
N ARG A 66 -13.24 4.79 4.02
CA ARG A 66 -13.28 5.70 2.85
C ARG A 66 -12.07 6.62 2.82
N VAL A 67 -11.67 7.20 3.96
CA VAL A 67 -10.46 8.03 4.08
C VAL A 67 -9.21 7.20 3.78
N TYR A 68 -9.07 6.03 4.39
CA TYR A 68 -7.97 5.11 4.11
C TYR A 68 -7.87 4.77 2.61
N TYR A 69 -8.98 4.37 1.99
CA TYR A 69 -8.98 3.93 0.61
C TYR A 69 -8.71 5.08 -0.36
N LEU A 70 -9.37 6.22 -0.17
CA LEU A 70 -9.15 7.39 -1.01
C LEU A 70 -7.72 7.92 -0.87
N CYS A 71 -7.28 8.16 0.37
CA CYS A 71 -5.98 8.80 0.61
C CYS A 71 -4.82 7.83 0.39
N GLY A 72 -4.88 6.63 0.96
CA GLY A 72 -3.82 5.63 0.90
C GLY A 72 -3.77 4.89 -0.44
N ALA A 73 -4.90 4.33 -0.88
CA ALA A 73 -4.91 3.43 -2.05
C ALA A 73 -4.99 4.16 -3.39
N ILE A 74 -5.70 5.29 -3.48
CA ILE A 74 -5.93 6.00 -4.75
C ILE A 74 -4.98 7.20 -4.92
N LEU A 75 -5.04 8.19 -4.03
CA LEU A 75 -4.47 9.51 -4.31
C LEU A 75 -2.94 9.56 -4.14
N THR A 76 -2.39 8.91 -3.12
CA THR A 76 -0.98 9.08 -2.71
C THR A 76 0.02 8.96 -3.86
N ALA A 77 0.03 7.82 -4.55
CA ALA A 77 1.03 7.56 -5.57
C ALA A 77 0.91 8.56 -6.72
N ALA A 78 -0.32 8.84 -7.17
CA ALA A 78 -0.57 9.69 -8.32
C ALA A 78 -0.16 11.15 -8.09
N TRP A 79 -0.45 11.72 -6.91
CA TRP A 79 -0.03 13.10 -6.58
C TRP A 79 1.49 13.22 -6.39
N LEU A 80 2.14 12.21 -5.80
CA LEU A 80 3.61 12.15 -5.75
C LEU A 80 4.22 12.11 -7.16
N GLY A 81 3.69 11.24 -8.02
CA GLY A 81 4.14 11.11 -9.41
C GLY A 81 3.91 12.38 -10.23
N GLN A 82 2.76 13.03 -10.04
CA GLN A 82 2.44 14.31 -10.69
C GLN A 82 3.44 15.41 -10.32
N GLY A 83 3.90 15.48 -9.06
CA GLY A 83 4.95 16.41 -8.67
C GLY A 83 6.24 16.20 -9.46
N THR A 84 6.64 14.95 -9.70
CA THR A 84 7.84 14.62 -10.49
C THR A 84 7.66 14.95 -11.97
N ILE A 85 6.47 14.69 -12.52
CA ILE A 85 6.11 15.10 -13.89
C ILE A 85 6.16 16.63 -14.02
N GLN A 86 5.74 17.37 -12.99
CA GLN A 86 5.83 18.83 -12.94
C GLN A 86 7.26 19.36 -12.82
N LEU A 87 8.18 18.57 -12.29
CA LEU A 87 9.59 18.91 -12.21
C LEU A 87 10.35 18.64 -13.51
N LEU A 88 10.06 17.50 -14.18
CA LEU A 88 10.86 17.00 -15.31
C LEU A 88 10.19 17.21 -16.68
N GLY A 89 8.86 17.26 -16.70
CA GLY A 89 8.05 17.28 -17.91
C GLY A 89 7.98 18.66 -18.57
N LYS A 90 7.66 18.66 -19.87
CA LYS A 90 7.35 19.89 -20.59
C LYS A 90 6.05 20.50 -20.05
N ARG A 91 6.03 21.84 -19.95
CA ARG A 91 4.91 22.60 -19.37
C ARG A 91 3.51 22.17 -19.84
N PRO A 92 3.18 22.06 -21.16
CA PRO A 92 1.82 21.73 -21.58
C PRO A 92 1.37 20.35 -21.09
N TRP A 93 2.20 19.33 -21.28
CA TRP A 93 1.91 17.95 -20.87
C TRP A 93 1.76 17.80 -19.37
N SER A 94 2.58 18.52 -18.60
CA SER A 94 2.47 18.51 -17.15
C SER A 94 1.18 19.15 -16.64
N GLN A 95 0.71 20.23 -17.29
CA GLN A 95 -0.55 20.88 -16.91
C GLN A 95 -1.76 20.02 -17.30
N ILE A 96 -1.73 19.40 -18.49
CA ILE A 96 -2.78 18.45 -18.90
C ILE A 96 -2.87 17.30 -17.90
N GLY A 97 -1.71 16.72 -17.51
CA GLY A 97 -1.65 15.68 -16.49
C GLY A 97 -2.21 16.14 -15.14
N LEU A 98 -1.91 17.37 -14.70
CA LEU A 98 -2.42 17.92 -13.45
C LEU A 98 -3.94 18.12 -13.47
N VAL A 99 -4.49 18.68 -14.54
CA VAL A 99 -5.94 18.86 -14.70
C VAL A 99 -6.63 17.49 -14.76
N GLY A 100 -6.11 16.58 -15.57
CA GLY A 100 -6.63 15.22 -15.69
C GLY A 100 -6.61 14.47 -14.35
N LEU A 101 -5.50 14.52 -13.62
CA LEU A 101 -5.40 13.94 -12.28
C LEU A 101 -6.37 14.57 -11.29
N SER A 102 -6.56 15.90 -11.35
CA SER A 102 -7.49 16.59 -10.47
C SER A 102 -8.93 16.14 -10.71
N VAL A 103 -9.35 16.07 -11.98
CA VAL A 103 -10.68 15.55 -12.36
C VAL A 103 -10.84 14.09 -11.95
N LEU A 104 -9.84 13.25 -12.24
CA LEU A 104 -9.86 11.84 -11.83
C LEU A 104 -9.90 11.71 -10.30
N SER A 105 -9.20 12.56 -9.55
CA SER A 105 -9.21 12.53 -8.08
C SER A 105 -10.60 12.84 -7.53
N LEU A 106 -11.32 13.79 -8.13
CA LEU A 106 -12.71 14.08 -7.78
C LEU A 106 -13.63 12.90 -8.12
N TYR A 107 -13.45 12.29 -9.30
CA TYR A 107 -14.18 11.08 -9.67
C TYR A 107 -13.89 9.92 -8.71
N GLY A 108 -12.63 9.74 -8.29
CA GLY A 108 -12.26 8.74 -7.30
C GLY A 108 -12.88 8.99 -5.93
N ALA A 109 -12.93 10.25 -5.49
CA ALA A 109 -13.63 10.62 -4.26
C ALA A 109 -15.13 10.33 -4.35
N PHE A 110 -15.76 10.62 -5.50
CA PHE A 110 -17.16 10.29 -5.76
C PHE A 110 -17.42 8.78 -5.74
N GLU A 111 -16.62 7.99 -6.46
CA GLU A 111 -16.75 6.52 -6.49
C GLU A 111 -16.51 5.89 -5.12
N VAL A 112 -15.52 6.39 -4.36
CA VAL A 112 -15.29 5.96 -2.97
C VAL A 112 -16.40 6.42 -2.06
N GLY A 113 -17.06 7.56 -2.32
CA GLY A 113 -18.15 8.13 -1.52
C GLY A 113 -19.49 7.42 -1.72
N ARG A 114 -19.77 6.91 -2.92
CA ARG A 114 -21.00 6.14 -3.22
C ARG A 114 -20.85 4.63 -3.06
N ALA A 115 -19.63 4.14 -2.88
CA ALA A 115 -19.36 2.72 -2.69
C ALA A 115 -20.17 2.16 -1.51
N GLU A 116 -20.88 1.07 -1.76
CA GLU A 116 -21.42 0.25 -0.69
C GLU A 116 -20.30 -0.62 -0.11
N LEU A 117 -20.23 -0.63 1.23
CA LEU A 117 -19.15 -1.25 1.98
C LEU A 117 -19.68 -2.46 2.74
N GLN A 118 -19.06 -3.61 2.50
CA GLN A 118 -19.32 -4.84 3.24
C GLN A 118 -18.04 -5.23 4.00
N PRO A 119 -17.96 -4.93 5.31
CA PRO A 119 -16.75 -5.18 6.11
C PRO A 119 -16.44 -6.68 6.20
N ALA A 120 -17.49 -7.49 6.12
CA ALA A 120 -17.43 -8.94 6.02
C ALA A 120 -16.54 -9.41 4.88
N PHE A 121 -16.29 -8.62 3.83
CA PHE A 121 -15.39 -9.06 2.75
C PHE A 121 -13.91 -8.86 3.02
N MET A 122 -13.54 -8.09 4.05
CA MET A 122 -12.13 -7.84 4.37
C MET A 122 -11.48 -8.93 5.20
N SER A 123 -12.27 -9.78 5.85
CA SER A 123 -11.70 -10.81 6.70
C SER A 123 -11.13 -11.97 5.88
N ASP A 124 -10.06 -12.55 6.40
CA ASP A 124 -9.28 -13.61 5.77
C ASP A 124 -9.35 -14.91 6.58
N ARG A 125 -10.02 -14.87 7.73
CA ARG A 125 -9.98 -15.93 8.72
C ARG A 125 -11.37 -16.30 9.19
N ILE A 126 -11.56 -17.61 9.28
CA ILE A 126 -12.75 -18.22 9.86
C ILE A 126 -12.47 -18.51 11.33
N GLY A 127 -13.25 -17.92 12.22
CA GLY A 127 -13.09 -18.03 13.67
C GLY A 127 -13.75 -19.28 14.24
N VAL A 128 -15.06 -19.41 14.03
CA VAL A 128 -15.87 -20.53 14.54
C VAL A 128 -16.58 -21.20 13.39
N VAL A 129 -16.67 -22.53 13.41
CA VAL A 129 -17.41 -23.31 12.43
C VAL A 129 -18.31 -24.28 13.18
N GLN A 130 -19.58 -24.29 12.84
CA GLN A 130 -20.58 -25.17 13.42
C GLN A 130 -21.36 -25.86 12.31
N GLY A 131 -21.41 -27.18 12.36
CA GLY A 131 -22.30 -27.98 11.53
C GLY A 131 -23.70 -28.04 12.16
N LEU A 132 -24.73 -27.99 11.32
CA LEU A 132 -26.14 -28.06 11.73
C LEU A 132 -26.82 -29.25 11.04
N ASN A 133 -27.97 -29.68 11.59
CA ASN A 133 -28.83 -30.71 10.99
C ASN A 133 -28.07 -32.00 10.61
N GLY A 134 -27.27 -32.55 11.53
CA GLY A 134 -26.49 -33.79 11.31
C GLY A 134 -25.23 -33.63 10.46
N THR A 135 -24.98 -32.43 9.91
CA THR A 135 -23.74 -32.10 9.20
C THR A 135 -22.63 -31.85 10.21
N SER A 136 -21.45 -32.43 10.03
CA SER A 136 -20.28 -32.09 10.86
C SER A 136 -19.72 -30.71 10.48
N ALA A 137 -19.02 -30.05 11.39
CA ALA A 137 -18.36 -28.77 11.09
C ALA A 137 -17.39 -28.88 9.90
N GLY A 138 -16.65 -29.99 9.80
CA GLY A 138 -15.75 -30.27 8.69
C GLY A 138 -16.49 -30.48 7.37
N GLU A 139 -17.62 -31.20 7.38
CA GLU A 139 -18.42 -31.43 6.17
C GLU A 139 -19.12 -30.16 5.70
N ALA A 140 -19.65 -29.34 6.61
CA ALA A 140 -20.22 -28.05 6.28
C ALA A 140 -19.18 -27.16 5.58
N LEU A 141 -17.96 -27.11 6.12
CA LEU A 141 -16.87 -26.35 5.52
C LEU A 141 -16.44 -26.90 4.15
N ARG A 142 -16.42 -28.23 4.00
CA ARG A 142 -16.13 -28.89 2.72
C ARG A 142 -17.14 -28.54 1.65
N LEU A 143 -18.42 -28.62 1.99
CA LEU A 143 -19.51 -28.22 1.10
C LEU A 143 -19.41 -26.74 0.71
N ALA A 144 -19.10 -25.87 1.66
CA ALA A 144 -18.85 -24.45 1.39
C ALA A 144 -17.67 -24.24 0.44
N GLY A 145 -16.52 -24.88 0.71
CA GLY A 145 -15.34 -24.81 -0.15
C GLY A 145 -15.63 -25.23 -1.60
N THR A 146 -16.39 -26.31 -1.80
CA THR A 146 -16.75 -26.78 -3.16
C THR A 146 -17.70 -25.85 -3.93
N ALA A 147 -18.55 -25.11 -3.22
CA ALA A 147 -19.47 -24.15 -3.82
C ALA A 147 -18.74 -22.89 -4.31
N VAL A 148 -17.70 -22.45 -3.57
CA VAL A 148 -16.97 -21.20 -3.86
C VAL A 148 -15.70 -21.43 -4.73
N ALA A 149 -15.25 -22.67 -4.90
CA ALA A 149 -14.00 -23.03 -5.61
C ALA A 149 -13.86 -22.71 -7.13
N PRO A 150 -14.90 -22.44 -7.95
CA PRO A 150 -14.68 -22.15 -9.37
C PRO A 150 -14.55 -20.63 -9.64
N SER A 151 -13.37 -20.04 -9.45
CA SER A 151 -13.05 -18.72 -10.02
C SER A 151 -11.55 -18.56 -10.33
N PRO A 152 -11.16 -18.17 -11.56
CA PRO A 152 -9.76 -18.07 -11.99
C PRO A 152 -9.18 -16.66 -11.89
N VAL A 153 -9.97 -15.65 -11.51
CA VAL A 153 -9.46 -14.27 -11.57
C VAL A 153 -8.53 -14.04 -10.39
N ALA A 154 -7.43 -13.32 -10.63
CA ALA A 154 -6.38 -12.96 -9.66
C ALA A 154 -6.83 -12.17 -8.41
N VAL A 155 -8.13 -12.12 -8.13
CA VAL A 155 -8.75 -11.66 -6.89
C VAL A 155 -9.87 -12.64 -6.51
N GLY A 156 -9.56 -13.94 -6.45
CA GLY A 156 -10.44 -14.94 -5.87
C GLY A 156 -10.76 -14.51 -4.44
N ASP A 157 -12.05 -14.48 -4.11
CA ASP A 157 -12.54 -14.09 -2.80
C ASP A 157 -11.69 -14.72 -1.70
N VAL A 158 -11.20 -13.90 -0.77
CA VAL A 158 -10.34 -14.38 0.33
C VAL A 158 -11.06 -15.52 1.08
N TRP A 159 -12.38 -15.44 1.13
CA TRP A 159 -13.32 -16.44 1.65
C TRP A 159 -13.28 -17.78 0.94
N ALA A 160 -13.29 -17.77 -0.38
CA ALA A 160 -13.27 -18.98 -1.20
C ALA A 160 -12.04 -19.82 -0.87
N ARG A 161 -10.91 -19.14 -0.76
CA ARG A 161 -9.60 -19.74 -0.50
C ARG A 161 -9.47 -20.18 0.96
N ALA A 162 -9.92 -19.36 1.93
CA ALA A 162 -9.91 -19.74 3.34
C ALA A 162 -10.85 -20.91 3.66
N LEU A 163 -12.03 -20.96 3.04
CA LEU A 163 -12.99 -22.06 3.16
C LEU A 163 -12.44 -23.34 2.50
N ALA A 164 -11.91 -23.23 1.28
CA ALA A 164 -11.35 -24.37 0.56
C ALA A 164 -10.10 -24.94 1.24
N ASP A 165 -9.20 -24.10 1.73
CA ASP A 165 -7.98 -24.51 2.46
C ASP A 165 -8.32 -25.25 3.75
N LYS A 166 -9.17 -24.66 4.62
CA LYS A 166 -9.61 -25.34 5.84
C LYS A 166 -10.42 -26.61 5.56
N ALA A 167 -11.04 -26.72 4.38
CA ALA A 167 -11.76 -27.90 3.95
C ALA A 167 -10.87 -28.97 3.28
N GLY A 168 -9.58 -28.69 3.05
CA GLY A 168 -8.69 -29.56 2.29
C GLY A 168 -9.08 -29.71 0.80
N VAL A 169 -9.80 -28.73 0.25
CA VAL A 169 -10.23 -28.72 -1.16
C VAL A 169 -9.22 -27.97 -2.00
N THR A 170 -8.60 -28.64 -2.97
CA THR A 170 -7.72 -27.99 -3.95
C THR A 170 -8.56 -27.22 -4.98
N THR A 171 -8.35 -25.90 -5.06
CA THR A 171 -9.03 -25.05 -6.06
C THR A 171 -8.21 -25.05 -7.35
N ALA A 172 -8.79 -25.56 -8.45
CA ALA A 172 -8.15 -25.51 -9.77
C ALA A 172 -8.46 -24.18 -10.47
N PRO A 173 -7.52 -23.59 -11.24
CA PRO A 173 -7.80 -22.38 -12.03
C PRO A 173 -8.66 -22.74 -13.26
N SER A 174 -9.84 -22.12 -13.42
CA SER A 174 -10.72 -22.35 -14.60
C SER A 174 -11.37 -21.05 -15.07
N THR A 175 -11.26 -20.74 -16.36
CA THR A 175 -11.46 -19.45 -17.07
C THR A 175 -12.86 -18.79 -17.03
N GLU A 176 -12.85 -17.45 -16.97
CA GLU A 176 -13.87 -16.43 -17.27
C GLU A 176 -15.14 -16.23 -16.42
N PRO A 177 -15.73 -15.00 -16.43
CA PRO A 177 -16.54 -14.48 -15.34
C PRO A 177 -18.04 -14.39 -15.65
N GLU A 178 -18.88 -14.76 -14.69
CA GLU A 178 -20.18 -14.11 -14.56
C GLU A 178 -20.44 -13.69 -13.10
N ARG A 179 -20.62 -12.37 -13.01
CA ARG A 179 -21.15 -11.46 -11.99
C ARG A 179 -21.57 -12.02 -10.62
N LEU A 180 -21.52 -11.09 -9.67
CA LEU A 180 -22.01 -11.09 -8.29
C LEU A 180 -23.43 -11.66 -8.02
N ASP A 181 -24.11 -12.23 -9.02
CA ASP A 181 -25.47 -12.76 -8.94
C ASP A 181 -25.55 -14.30 -9.08
N GLN A 182 -24.44 -14.98 -9.42
CA GLN A 182 -24.41 -16.45 -9.51
C GLN A 182 -23.38 -17.12 -8.59
N GLY A 183 -22.55 -16.32 -7.92
CA GLY A 183 -21.30 -16.76 -7.28
C GLY A 183 -21.41 -17.58 -6.00
N LEU A 184 -22.59 -18.00 -5.53
CA LEU A 184 -22.67 -18.70 -4.25
C LEU A 184 -23.34 -20.07 -4.34
N ARG A 185 -24.12 -20.35 -5.39
CA ARG A 185 -24.91 -21.58 -5.49
C ARG A 185 -24.30 -22.55 -6.48
N ARG A 186 -23.78 -23.68 -5.99
CA ARG A 186 -23.37 -24.82 -6.83
C ARG A 186 -24.08 -26.07 -6.35
N ASN A 187 -24.73 -26.80 -7.26
CA ASN A 187 -25.49 -28.03 -6.93
C ASN A 187 -26.49 -27.83 -5.78
N GLY A 188 -27.15 -26.66 -5.72
CA GLY A 188 -28.12 -26.33 -4.66
C GLY A 188 -27.52 -25.94 -3.30
N VAL A 189 -26.18 -25.85 -3.19
CA VAL A 189 -25.49 -25.39 -1.97
C VAL A 189 -25.05 -23.94 -2.11
N ALA A 190 -25.49 -23.07 -1.20
CA ALA A 190 -25.16 -21.65 -1.11
C ALA A 190 -24.28 -21.33 0.11
N VAL A 191 -23.37 -20.36 -0.01
CA VAL A 191 -22.71 -19.74 1.15
C VAL A 191 -23.08 -18.26 1.17
N GLY A 192 -23.48 -17.65 2.29
CA GLY A 192 -23.86 -16.24 2.26
C GLY A 192 -24.04 -15.60 3.63
N THR A 193 -24.39 -14.32 3.67
CA THR A 193 -24.63 -13.56 4.90
C THR A 193 -26.10 -13.65 5.34
N GLN A 194 -26.41 -13.24 6.56
CA GLN A 194 -27.81 -13.15 7.06
C GLN A 194 -28.72 -12.37 6.10
N GLN A 195 -28.24 -11.24 5.58
CA GLN A 195 -28.99 -10.39 4.65
C GLN A 195 -29.42 -11.15 3.37
N MET A 196 -28.58 -12.06 2.88
CA MET A 196 -28.94 -12.93 1.75
C MET A 196 -30.09 -13.87 2.12
N LEU A 197 -30.06 -14.43 3.34
CA LEU A 197 -31.09 -15.36 3.81
C LEU A 197 -32.43 -14.65 4.02
N ASP A 198 -32.40 -13.44 4.57
CA ASP A 198 -33.58 -12.61 4.73
C ASP A 198 -34.22 -12.31 3.37
N ALA A 199 -33.42 -11.98 2.35
CA ALA A 199 -33.90 -11.76 0.98
C ALA A 199 -34.47 -13.02 0.32
N LEU A 200 -33.99 -14.20 0.73
CA LEU A 200 -34.47 -15.50 0.24
C LEU A 200 -35.65 -16.06 1.05
N GLY A 201 -36.07 -15.38 2.12
CA GLY A 201 -37.14 -15.86 3.00
C GLY A 201 -36.78 -17.13 3.79
N ILE A 202 -35.50 -17.42 3.99
CA ILE A 202 -35.04 -18.63 4.68
C ILE A 202 -34.94 -18.35 6.18
N ALA A 203 -35.69 -19.10 6.99
CA ALA A 203 -35.63 -19.00 8.44
C ALA A 203 -34.25 -19.43 8.99
N THR A 204 -33.66 -18.61 9.86
CA THR A 204 -32.36 -18.90 10.48
C THR A 204 -32.48 -19.27 11.95
N PRO A 205 -31.76 -20.29 12.42
CA PRO A 205 -31.65 -20.55 13.85
C PRO A 205 -30.89 -19.41 14.56
N PRO A 206 -31.11 -19.18 15.86
CA PRO A 206 -30.36 -18.19 16.63
C PRO A 206 -28.86 -18.48 16.57
N SER A 207 -28.08 -17.54 16.04
CA SER A 207 -26.62 -17.69 15.99
C SER A 207 -25.99 -17.20 17.30
N SER A 208 -25.27 -18.07 18.01
CA SER A 208 -24.50 -17.72 19.22
C SER A 208 -23.08 -17.23 18.93
N VAL A 209 -22.75 -16.95 17.65
CA VAL A 209 -21.37 -16.83 17.19
C VAL A 209 -20.87 -15.39 17.26
N ALA A 210 -19.70 -15.17 17.88
CA ALA A 210 -19.00 -13.91 17.84
C ALA A 210 -18.39 -13.67 16.44
N GLY A 211 -18.85 -12.62 15.74
CA GLY A 211 -18.39 -12.24 14.40
C GLY A 211 -19.56 -12.08 13.41
N THR A 212 -19.26 -11.80 12.14
CA THR A 212 -20.29 -11.81 11.09
C THR A 212 -20.54 -13.26 10.66
N PRO A 213 -21.76 -13.81 10.84
CA PRO A 213 -22.05 -15.19 10.46
C PRO A 213 -22.19 -15.32 8.94
N LEU A 214 -21.50 -16.31 8.39
CA LEU A 214 -21.74 -16.91 7.09
C LEU A 214 -22.56 -18.18 7.28
N PHE A 215 -23.60 -18.31 6.48
CA PHE A 215 -24.50 -19.46 6.48
C PHE A 215 -24.24 -20.32 5.25
N ILE A 216 -24.23 -21.62 5.48
CA ILE A 216 -24.10 -22.64 4.46
C ILE A 216 -25.47 -23.27 4.32
N VAL A 217 -26.07 -23.12 3.15
CA VAL A 217 -27.46 -23.46 2.87
C VAL A 217 -27.52 -24.52 1.80
N ARG A 218 -28.44 -25.47 1.94
CA ARG A 218 -28.81 -26.42 0.89
C ARG A 218 -30.32 -26.39 0.71
N GLY A 219 -30.79 -25.99 -0.48
CA GLY A 219 -32.20 -25.67 -0.70
C GLY A 219 -32.66 -24.55 0.24
N ASP A 220 -33.67 -24.82 1.07
CA ASP A 220 -34.22 -23.88 2.06
C ASP A 220 -33.76 -24.17 3.50
N THR A 221 -32.72 -25.00 3.65
CA THR A 221 -32.21 -25.43 4.97
C THR A 221 -30.78 -24.97 5.19
N VAL A 222 -30.53 -24.36 6.36
CA VAL A 222 -29.18 -24.05 6.84
C VAL A 222 -28.55 -25.34 7.37
N ILE A 223 -27.40 -25.72 6.81
CA ILE A 223 -26.65 -26.94 7.18
C ILE A 223 -25.34 -26.64 7.92
N GLY A 224 -24.95 -25.37 8.00
CA GLY A 224 -23.81 -24.94 8.80
C GLY A 224 -23.66 -23.43 8.92
N VAL A 225 -22.87 -23.00 9.90
CA VAL A 225 -22.54 -21.60 10.17
C VAL A 225 -21.03 -21.47 10.37
N ALA A 226 -20.43 -20.45 9.76
CA ALA A 226 -19.04 -20.07 9.98
C ALA A 226 -18.99 -18.59 10.37
N SER A 227 -18.15 -18.18 11.33
CA SER A 227 -17.95 -16.75 11.60
C SER A 227 -16.68 -16.21 11.00
N LEU A 228 -16.80 -14.99 10.50
CA LEU A 228 -15.68 -14.20 10.03
C LEU A 228 -15.11 -13.43 11.21
N LEU A 229 -13.82 -13.63 11.46
CA LEU A 229 -13.12 -12.83 12.45
C LEU A 229 -13.06 -11.36 11.99
N PRO A 230 -12.99 -10.39 12.90
CA PRO A 230 -12.82 -9.00 12.51
C PRO A 230 -11.60 -8.84 11.60
N ALA A 231 -11.77 -8.13 10.48
CA ALA A 231 -10.67 -7.86 9.58
C ALA A 231 -9.55 -7.10 10.32
N ARG A 232 -8.32 -7.58 10.18
CA ARG A 232 -7.14 -6.92 10.75
C ARG A 232 -6.46 -5.95 9.79
N GLU A 233 -6.77 -6.04 8.50
CA GLU A 233 -6.17 -5.21 7.45
C GLU A 233 -7.28 -4.54 6.64
N LEU A 234 -7.23 -3.21 6.54
CA LEU A 234 -8.12 -2.47 5.64
C LEU A 234 -7.72 -2.77 4.20
N ASN A 235 -8.65 -3.23 3.38
CA ASN A 235 -8.33 -3.52 1.99
C ASN A 235 -9.54 -3.38 1.06
N GLY A 236 -9.27 -3.28 -0.24
CA GLY A 236 -10.30 -2.98 -1.24
C GLY A 236 -11.38 -4.04 -1.43
N SER A 237 -11.30 -5.21 -0.80
CA SER A 237 -12.38 -6.21 -0.88
C SER A 237 -13.67 -5.74 -0.24
N ALA A 238 -13.61 -4.82 0.73
CA ALA A 238 -14.80 -4.25 1.38
C ALA A 238 -15.73 -3.52 0.40
N ILE A 239 -15.22 -3.06 -0.74
CA ILE A 239 -16.01 -2.33 -1.74
C ILE A 239 -16.72 -3.31 -2.67
N LEU A 240 -18.05 -3.21 -2.72
CA LEU A 240 -18.88 -3.93 -3.68
C LEU A 240 -18.63 -3.41 -5.11
N ARG A 241 -18.07 -4.26 -5.97
CA ARG A 241 -17.72 -3.92 -7.37
C ARG A 241 -18.92 -3.52 -8.22
N THR A 242 -20.11 -4.02 -7.89
CA THR A 242 -21.37 -3.68 -8.59
C THR A 242 -21.82 -2.25 -8.31
N THR A 243 -21.38 -1.69 -7.18
CA THR A 243 -21.85 -0.38 -6.69
C THR A 243 -20.87 0.73 -6.97
N SER A 244 -19.61 0.42 -7.28
CA SER A 244 -18.55 1.43 -7.46
C SER A 244 -17.40 0.92 -8.33
N ASN A 245 -16.86 1.83 -9.13
CA ASN A 245 -15.67 1.67 -9.94
C ASN A 245 -14.36 1.95 -9.16
N ALA A 246 -14.44 2.27 -7.86
CA ALA A 246 -13.29 2.62 -7.03
C ALA A 246 -12.14 1.59 -7.11
N ARG A 247 -12.46 0.30 -7.14
CA ARG A 247 -11.45 -0.78 -7.27
C ARG A 247 -10.78 -0.81 -8.64
N SER A 248 -11.48 -0.41 -9.68
CA SER A 248 -11.01 -0.43 -11.07
C SER A 248 -10.12 0.77 -11.39
N ILE A 249 -10.38 1.92 -10.74
CA ILE A 249 -9.56 3.13 -10.91
C ILE A 249 -8.24 3.05 -10.13
N THR A 250 -8.21 2.37 -8.98
CA THR A 250 -7.02 2.29 -8.12
C THR A 250 -5.73 1.88 -8.86
N PRO A 251 -5.71 0.81 -9.70
CA PRO A 251 -4.53 0.47 -10.49
C PRO A 251 -4.08 1.58 -11.45
N ILE A 252 -5.01 2.34 -12.03
CA ILE A 252 -4.70 3.43 -12.97
C ILE A 252 -3.91 4.53 -12.26
N PHE A 253 -4.38 4.95 -11.08
CA PHE A 253 -3.69 5.92 -10.24
C PHE A 253 -2.31 5.43 -9.80
N ASN A 254 -2.22 4.17 -9.38
CA ASN A 254 -0.98 3.60 -8.87
C ASN A 254 0.06 3.42 -9.98
N VAL A 255 -0.35 3.01 -11.19
CA VAL A 255 0.54 2.93 -12.35
C VAL A 255 1.04 4.32 -12.74
N TYR A 256 0.13 5.29 -12.86
CA TYR A 256 0.49 6.68 -13.15
C TYR A 256 1.49 7.23 -12.12
N GLY A 257 1.17 7.04 -10.84
CA GLY A 257 2.00 7.47 -9.72
C GLY A 257 3.36 6.80 -9.67
N THR A 258 3.43 5.49 -9.85
CA THR A 258 4.68 4.71 -9.81
C THR A 258 5.61 5.11 -10.95
N LEU A 259 5.07 5.25 -12.16
CA LEU A 259 5.85 5.71 -13.30
C LEU A 259 6.38 7.14 -13.09
N GLY A 260 5.53 8.04 -12.57
CA GLY A 260 5.93 9.41 -12.29
C GLY A 260 6.98 9.51 -11.17
N LEU A 261 6.76 8.87 -10.03
CA LEU A 261 7.61 8.98 -8.85
C LEU A 261 8.84 8.10 -8.95
N ALA A 262 8.67 6.78 -8.96
CA ALA A 262 9.79 5.84 -8.97
C ALA A 262 10.52 5.89 -10.31
N GLY A 263 9.78 5.87 -11.43
CA GLY A 263 10.36 6.00 -12.77
C GLY A 263 11.11 7.32 -12.96
N GLY A 264 10.52 8.45 -12.55
CA GLY A 264 11.17 9.76 -12.63
C GLY A 264 12.41 9.89 -11.73
N ALA A 265 12.38 9.29 -10.53
CA ALA A 265 13.54 9.26 -9.65
C ALA A 265 14.67 8.37 -10.20
N ILE A 266 14.35 7.17 -10.70
CA ILE A 266 15.31 6.28 -11.37
C ILE A 266 15.94 6.97 -12.58
N TYR A 267 15.12 7.60 -13.42
CA TYR A 267 15.58 8.36 -14.58
C TYR A 267 16.53 9.50 -14.18
N SER A 268 16.17 10.26 -13.13
CA SER A 268 16.99 11.34 -12.60
C SER A 268 18.34 10.83 -12.07
N ALA A 269 18.32 9.74 -11.29
CA ALA A 269 19.54 9.10 -10.79
C ALA A 269 20.44 8.63 -11.92
N TRP A 270 19.88 7.99 -12.95
CA TRP A 270 20.61 7.55 -14.14
C TRP A 270 21.28 8.72 -14.88
N ILE A 271 20.58 9.84 -15.05
CA ILE A 271 21.16 11.05 -15.66
C ILE A 271 22.33 11.57 -14.84
N PHE A 272 22.18 11.70 -13.52
CA PHE A 272 23.25 12.20 -12.65
C PHE A 272 24.47 11.28 -12.65
N LEU A 273 24.25 9.97 -12.71
CA LEU A 273 25.30 8.97 -12.87
C LEU A 273 26.04 9.15 -14.21
N ARG A 274 25.30 9.25 -15.32
CA ARG A 274 25.87 9.43 -16.68
C ARG A 274 26.67 10.73 -16.79
N LYS A 275 26.15 11.82 -16.22
CA LYS A 275 26.82 13.13 -16.20
C LYS A 275 27.91 13.25 -15.14
N ARG A 276 28.06 12.24 -14.27
CA ARG A 276 29.06 12.19 -13.18
C ARG A 276 29.03 13.41 -12.27
N ALA A 277 27.85 14.01 -12.05
CA ALA A 277 27.64 15.24 -11.31
C ALA A 277 26.46 15.10 -10.35
N LEU A 278 26.40 15.96 -9.32
CA LEU A 278 25.29 16.04 -8.35
C LEU A 278 25.03 14.71 -7.61
N TYR A 279 26.07 14.11 -7.04
CA TYR A 279 25.99 12.82 -6.34
C TYR A 279 24.96 12.79 -5.20
N ASP A 280 24.80 13.90 -4.46
CA ASP A 280 23.77 13.99 -3.42
C ASP A 280 22.37 13.83 -4.00
N ARG A 281 22.10 14.46 -5.15
CA ARG A 281 20.82 14.32 -5.85
C ARG A 281 20.65 12.91 -6.41
N MET A 282 21.72 12.30 -6.93
CA MET A 282 21.70 10.92 -7.40
C MET A 282 21.31 9.94 -6.28
N ILE A 283 22.01 9.99 -5.14
CA ILE A 283 21.74 9.12 -3.99
C ILE A 283 20.33 9.37 -3.46
N GLY A 284 19.94 10.64 -3.33
CA GLY A 284 18.59 11.00 -2.88
C GLY A 284 17.49 10.42 -3.78
N ASN A 285 17.68 10.47 -5.10
CA ASN A 285 16.73 9.86 -6.05
C ASN A 285 16.69 8.33 -5.97
N ILE A 286 17.82 7.65 -5.74
CA ILE A 286 17.83 6.20 -5.53
C ILE A 286 17.03 5.83 -4.28
N LEU A 287 17.23 6.56 -3.18
CA LEU A 287 16.47 6.36 -1.94
C LEU A 287 14.97 6.62 -2.18
N ILE A 288 14.59 7.72 -2.82
CA ILE A 288 13.18 8.01 -3.15
C ILE A 288 12.56 6.88 -3.98
N ALA A 289 13.24 6.39 -5.01
CA ALA A 289 12.75 5.28 -5.82
C ALA A 289 12.58 3.99 -5.00
N THR A 290 13.54 3.69 -4.13
CA THR A 290 13.52 2.51 -3.25
C THR A 290 12.35 2.57 -2.28
N GLY A 291 12.20 3.70 -1.57
CA GLY A 291 11.10 3.88 -0.62
C GLY A 291 9.73 3.92 -1.30
N ALA A 292 9.64 4.45 -2.53
CA ALA A 292 8.41 4.47 -3.33
C ALA A 292 7.95 3.07 -3.78
N LEU A 293 8.89 2.14 -4.01
CA LEU A 293 8.58 0.76 -4.41
C LEU A 293 8.30 -0.16 -3.21
N ALA A 294 8.63 0.26 -1.99
CA ALA A 294 8.45 -0.57 -0.79
C ALA A 294 6.98 -0.99 -0.55
N PRO A 295 5.96 -0.11 -0.63
CA PRO A 295 4.56 -0.52 -0.46
C PRO A 295 4.09 -1.58 -1.47
N ALA A 296 4.57 -1.51 -2.72
CA ALA A 296 4.23 -2.51 -3.74
C ALA A 296 4.81 -3.90 -3.40
N LEU A 297 6.03 -3.92 -2.84
CA LEU A 297 6.63 -5.15 -2.32
C LEU A 297 5.87 -5.67 -1.10
N GLY A 298 5.53 -4.80 -0.14
CA GLY A 298 4.74 -5.19 1.05
C GLY A 298 3.37 -5.75 0.70
N GLY A 299 2.67 -5.17 -0.28
CA GLY A 299 1.41 -5.72 -0.78
C GLY A 299 1.56 -7.08 -1.49
N THR A 300 2.72 -7.35 -2.09
CA THR A 300 3.02 -8.68 -2.66
C THR A 300 3.31 -9.70 -1.56
N LEU A 301 4.04 -9.31 -0.52
CA LEU A 301 4.35 -10.16 0.64
C LEU A 301 3.11 -10.45 1.50
N SER A 302 2.22 -9.48 1.71
CA SER A 302 0.93 -9.71 2.39
C SER A 302 0.11 -10.77 1.64
N LYS A 303 0.06 -10.71 0.31
CA LYS A 303 -0.58 -11.76 -0.52
C LYS A 303 0.13 -13.12 -0.44
N ALA A 304 1.42 -13.15 -0.13
CA ALA A 304 2.19 -14.37 0.07
C ALA A 304 2.07 -14.94 1.50
N GLY A 305 1.22 -14.35 2.35
CA GLY A 305 0.94 -14.83 3.70
C GLY A 305 1.80 -14.20 4.80
N PHE A 306 2.53 -13.12 4.52
CA PHE A 306 3.29 -12.37 5.53
C PHE A 306 2.40 -11.28 6.16
N PRO A 307 1.87 -11.50 7.38
CA PRO A 307 1.08 -10.50 8.09
C PRO A 307 1.90 -9.23 8.36
N TYR A 308 1.24 -8.08 8.32
CA TYR A 308 1.84 -6.77 8.59
C TYR A 308 2.89 -6.29 7.57
N ALA A 309 3.12 -7.03 6.49
CA ALA A 309 4.13 -6.69 5.50
C ALA A 309 3.84 -5.34 4.82
N VAL A 310 2.56 -4.98 4.65
CA VAL A 310 2.14 -3.69 4.10
C VAL A 310 2.55 -2.56 5.05
N GLU A 311 2.21 -2.69 6.33
CA GLU A 311 2.43 -1.68 7.39
C GLU A 311 3.92 -1.46 7.63
N VAL A 312 4.71 -2.53 7.70
CA VAL A 312 6.17 -2.46 7.82
C VAL A 312 6.78 -1.79 6.58
N SER A 313 6.34 -2.17 5.38
CA SER A 313 6.86 -1.59 4.14
C SER A 313 6.48 -0.11 3.96
N ASN A 314 5.29 0.30 4.43
CA ASN A 314 4.83 1.67 4.43
C ASN A 314 5.69 2.55 5.35
N LEU A 315 5.95 2.08 6.57
CA LEU A 315 6.80 2.75 7.55
C LEU A 315 8.24 2.92 7.01
N LEU A 316 8.83 1.84 6.50
CA LEU A 316 10.18 1.89 5.95
C LEU A 316 10.24 2.73 4.67
N GLY A 317 9.21 2.64 3.83
CA GLY A 317 9.06 3.44 2.62
C GLY A 317 9.12 4.93 2.91
N ILE A 318 8.34 5.42 3.87
CA ILE A 318 8.33 6.85 4.20
C ILE A 318 9.64 7.33 4.84
N VAL A 319 10.26 6.52 5.70
CA VAL A 319 11.58 6.82 6.29
C VAL A 319 12.65 6.96 5.19
N VAL A 320 12.66 6.03 4.24
CA VAL A 320 13.62 6.03 3.13
C VAL A 320 13.37 7.19 2.16
N ILE A 321 12.10 7.50 1.84
CA ILE A 321 11.75 8.68 1.02
C ILE A 321 12.20 9.97 1.72
N PHE A 322 11.96 10.10 3.03
CA PHE A 322 12.39 11.27 3.80
C PHE A 322 13.92 11.44 3.78
N ALA A 323 14.66 10.37 4.04
CA ALA A 323 16.12 10.37 3.94
C ALA A 323 16.60 10.77 2.53
N GLY A 324 15.95 10.24 1.50
CA GLY A 324 16.20 10.59 0.10
C GLY A 324 15.94 12.06 -0.22
N PHE A 325 14.84 12.63 0.30
CA PHE A 325 14.52 14.04 0.16
C PHE A 325 15.56 14.93 0.85
N VAL A 326 15.95 14.62 2.09
CA VAL A 326 17.01 15.35 2.81
C VAL A 326 18.31 15.28 2.02
N GLN A 327 18.72 14.10 1.56
CA GLN A 327 19.94 13.92 0.77
C GLN A 327 19.91 14.75 -0.54
N ALA A 328 18.81 14.68 -1.30
CA ALA A 328 18.68 15.39 -2.58
C ALA A 328 18.69 16.92 -2.43
N THR A 329 18.43 17.44 -1.23
CA THR A 329 18.31 18.88 -0.97
C THR A 329 19.51 19.49 -0.25
N ARG A 330 20.56 18.72 0.05
CA ARG A 330 21.80 19.19 0.72
C ARG A 330 22.56 20.26 -0.05
N THR A 331 22.46 20.26 -1.38
CA THR A 331 23.24 21.18 -2.24
C THR A 331 22.62 22.56 -2.41
N ASP A 332 21.48 22.85 -1.76
CA ASP A 332 20.84 24.17 -1.80
C ASP A 332 21.43 25.15 -0.73
N SER A 333 22.51 24.78 -0.04
CA SER A 333 23.17 25.61 1.00
C SER A 333 23.95 26.80 0.41
N PRO A 334 23.82 28.03 0.95
CA PRO A 334 24.40 29.27 0.38
C PRO A 334 25.94 29.43 0.39
N THR A 335 26.72 28.40 0.71
CA THR A 335 28.15 28.57 1.04
C THR A 335 29.10 28.64 -0.16
N ALA A 336 28.58 28.58 -1.39
CA ALA A 336 29.39 28.74 -2.62
C ALA A 336 29.66 30.21 -3.00
N ALA A 337 29.28 31.17 -2.15
CA ALA A 337 29.48 32.60 -2.36
C ALA A 337 30.74 33.19 -1.67
N VAL A 338 31.70 32.36 -1.24
CA VAL A 338 33.02 32.88 -0.84
C VAL A 338 34.02 32.61 -1.97
N ARG A 339 34.11 33.59 -2.87
CA ARG A 339 35.14 33.67 -3.90
C ARG A 339 36.40 34.25 -3.22
N PRO A 340 37.54 33.53 -3.13
CA PRO A 340 38.75 34.15 -2.61
C PRO A 340 39.23 35.20 -3.62
N ALA A 341 39.58 36.37 -3.10
CA ALA A 341 40.20 37.44 -3.85
C ALA A 341 41.49 36.96 -4.53
N SER A 342 41.77 37.58 -5.67
CA SER A 342 42.88 37.34 -6.59
C SER A 342 44.26 37.10 -5.95
N GLY A 343 44.99 36.12 -6.48
CA GLY A 343 46.43 35.99 -6.26
C GLY A 343 46.99 34.66 -6.76
N THR A 344 47.78 34.73 -7.82
CA THR A 344 48.86 33.82 -8.28
C THR A 344 48.93 32.41 -7.66
N THR A 345 48.83 31.34 -8.47
CA THR A 345 49.73 30.15 -8.44
C THR A 345 49.21 29.08 -9.42
N THR A 346 49.91 28.93 -10.56
CA THR A 346 49.56 27.96 -11.62
C THR A 346 50.10 26.54 -11.33
N ALA A 347 51.05 26.39 -10.39
CA ALA A 347 51.71 25.11 -10.10
C ALA A 347 51.06 24.27 -8.97
N VAL A 348 50.26 24.86 -8.07
CA VAL A 348 49.57 24.14 -6.98
C VAL A 348 48.28 23.45 -7.45
N LYS A 349 47.72 23.90 -8.60
CA LYS A 349 46.46 23.37 -9.14
C LYS A 349 46.54 21.93 -9.64
N SER A 350 47.71 21.42 -10.04
CA SER A 350 47.82 20.04 -10.59
C SER A 350 47.79 18.97 -9.49
N LYS A 351 48.47 19.20 -8.37
CA LYS A 351 48.53 18.27 -7.23
C LYS A 351 47.18 18.17 -6.50
N TYR A 352 46.46 19.30 -6.36
CA TYR A 352 45.11 19.35 -5.80
C TYR A 352 44.06 18.68 -6.72
N ARG A 353 44.17 18.82 -8.05
CA ARG A 353 43.27 18.14 -9.00
C ARG A 353 43.40 16.62 -8.97
N ALA A 354 44.62 16.11 -8.76
CA ALA A 354 44.91 14.68 -8.74
C ALA A 354 44.48 14.01 -7.42
N SER A 355 44.71 14.67 -6.27
CA SER A 355 44.21 14.19 -4.96
C SER A 355 42.68 14.21 -4.90
N THR A 356 42.06 15.31 -5.34
CA THR A 356 40.60 15.46 -5.41
C THR A 356 39.98 14.41 -6.34
N ARG A 357 40.61 14.05 -7.47
CA ARG A 357 40.13 12.97 -8.36
C ARG A 357 40.21 11.58 -7.71
N ARG A 358 41.27 11.31 -6.93
CA ARG A 358 41.44 10.02 -6.21
C ARG A 358 40.47 9.91 -5.05
N GLU A 359 40.23 10.98 -4.30
CA GLU A 359 39.21 11.03 -3.23
C GLU A 359 37.78 10.93 -3.78
N LEU A 360 37.45 11.62 -4.87
CA LEU A 360 36.16 11.43 -5.55
C LEU A 360 35.98 10.01 -6.09
N GLY A 361 37.05 9.37 -6.58
CA GLY A 361 37.04 7.97 -7.03
C GLY A 361 36.79 6.98 -5.90
N ARG A 362 37.40 7.22 -4.73
CA ARG A 362 37.25 6.38 -3.53
C ARG A 362 35.87 6.58 -2.89
N GLY A 363 35.39 7.83 -2.78
CA GLY A 363 34.03 8.15 -2.34
C GLY A 363 32.92 7.61 -3.26
N ARG A 364 33.18 7.50 -4.58
CA ARG A 364 32.26 6.87 -5.55
C ARG A 364 32.04 5.38 -5.30
N VAL A 365 33.09 4.63 -5.01
CA VAL A 365 32.98 3.17 -4.77
C VAL A 365 32.40 2.92 -3.38
N THR A 366 32.77 3.72 -2.39
CA THR A 366 32.22 3.63 -1.03
C THR A 366 30.74 4.01 -1.00
N GLY A 367 30.33 5.08 -1.71
CA GLY A 367 28.94 5.51 -1.79
C GLY A 367 28.03 4.52 -2.54
N LEU A 368 28.48 3.97 -3.67
CA LEU A 368 27.72 2.95 -4.40
C LEU A 368 27.60 1.65 -3.59
N ARG A 369 28.67 1.23 -2.90
CA ARG A 369 28.64 0.07 -1.99
C ARG A 369 27.72 0.31 -0.80
N LEU A 370 27.77 1.48 -0.15
CA LEU A 370 26.86 1.86 0.93
C LEU A 370 25.39 1.87 0.50
N VAL A 371 25.09 2.26 -0.74
CA VAL A 371 23.72 2.27 -1.26
C VAL A 371 23.22 0.85 -1.56
N VAL A 372 24.04 -0.01 -2.20
CA VAL A 372 23.69 -1.43 -2.41
C VAL A 372 23.56 -2.17 -1.08
N SER A 373 24.45 -1.89 -0.12
CA SER A 373 24.36 -2.39 1.24
C SER A 373 23.14 -1.83 1.98
N GLY A 374 22.77 -0.57 1.79
CA GLY A 374 21.59 0.04 2.39
C GLY A 374 20.28 -0.54 1.84
N LEU A 375 20.21 -0.77 0.52
CA LEU A 375 19.11 -1.48 -0.15
C LEU A 375 18.98 -2.92 0.35
N ALA A 376 20.11 -3.63 0.48
CA ALA A 376 20.14 -4.98 1.04
C ALA A 376 19.74 -4.98 2.52
N VAL A 377 20.16 -3.99 3.32
CA VAL A 377 19.79 -3.87 4.74
C VAL A 377 18.31 -3.52 4.88
N VAL A 378 17.76 -2.61 4.09
CA VAL A 378 16.31 -2.33 4.14
C VAL A 378 15.53 -3.57 3.72
N PHE A 379 15.93 -4.25 2.65
CA PHE A 379 15.30 -5.51 2.23
C PHE A 379 15.39 -6.58 3.33
N VAL A 380 16.57 -6.78 3.92
CA VAL A 380 16.78 -7.74 5.01
C VAL A 380 15.99 -7.34 6.25
N VAL A 381 15.93 -6.06 6.62
CA VAL A 381 15.17 -5.59 7.79
C VAL A 381 13.67 -5.71 7.56
N VAL A 382 13.15 -5.40 6.35
CA VAL A 382 11.75 -5.66 5.99
C VAL A 382 11.44 -7.14 6.14
N VAL A 383 12.28 -8.01 5.57
CA VAL A 383 12.09 -9.47 5.59
C VAL A 383 12.23 -10.02 7.01
N LEU A 384 13.19 -9.52 7.79
CA LEU A 384 13.45 -9.97 9.16
C LEU A 384 12.35 -9.49 10.12
N LEU A 385 11.86 -8.26 10.00
CA LEU A 385 10.74 -7.76 10.79
C LEU A 385 9.43 -8.47 10.42
N ALA A 386 9.20 -8.74 9.14
CA ALA A 386 8.07 -9.56 8.69
C ALA A 386 8.17 -11.01 9.24
N PHE A 387 9.38 -11.59 9.22
CA PHE A 387 9.65 -12.92 9.76
C PHE A 387 9.46 -12.99 11.29
N LEU A 388 10.00 -12.01 12.03
CA LEU A 388 9.83 -11.93 13.49
C LEU A 388 8.37 -11.69 13.89
N ALA A 389 7.61 -10.95 13.08
CA ALA A 389 6.18 -10.76 13.30
C ALA A 389 5.37 -12.04 13.04
N THR A 390 5.86 -12.96 12.19
CA THR A 390 5.25 -14.29 11.99
C THR A 390 5.57 -15.32 13.07
N THR A 391 6.73 -15.24 13.72
CA THR A 391 7.17 -16.26 14.69
C THR A 391 6.68 -16.06 16.13
N GLY A 392 5.92 -15.01 16.42
CA GLY A 392 5.13 -14.92 17.65
C GLY A 392 5.90 -14.72 18.97
N GLU A 393 7.19 -14.39 18.95
CA GLU A 393 7.97 -14.07 20.16
C GLU A 393 8.31 -12.58 20.25
N ILE A 394 7.30 -11.74 20.47
CA ILE A 394 7.53 -10.43 21.12
C ILE A 394 6.52 -10.29 22.26
N THR A 395 6.65 -11.14 23.27
CA THR A 395 6.30 -10.75 24.64
C THR A 395 7.39 -9.80 25.15
N LEU A 396 7.23 -8.50 24.89
CA LEU A 396 7.89 -7.48 25.69
C LEU A 396 7.20 -7.50 27.05
N ARG A 397 7.84 -8.16 28.02
CA ARG A 397 7.55 -8.01 29.46
C ARG A 397 7.92 -6.60 29.92
#